data_AF-A0A7C9J058-F1
#
_entry.id   AF-A0A7C9J058-F1
#
_cell.length_a   1.000
_cell.length_b   1.000
_cell.length_c   1.000
_cell.angle_alpha   90.00
_cell.angle_beta   90.00
_cell.angle_gamma   90.00
#
_symmetry.space_group_name_H-M   'P 1'
#
loop_
_entity.id
_entity.type
_entity.pdbx_description
1 polymer ?
#
loop_
_entity_poly.entity_id
_entity_poly.type
_entity_poly.pdbx_seq_one_letter_code
_entity_poly.pdbx_strand_id
1 'polypeptide(L)'
;MRFLRRAPSPPPVEIQELGDQTQAFQAMLVEYNWLRQESLNAISNRVTIANFMFGAMAIILAALIGQPTPSTGTALVSLIGVPQIAKVGLMIWLGEYNRSQRAGKWLAELEVRINTAVGRKNVLSWESTLLSNSLHMSYPYSSVLLLLLGAGWAGIFVGVMQLRVTAGLPAGQVPWLIGGVLVVAVVMEAWFLVFFRRKWLQIKRNYSKSGPSMWTV
;
A
#
# COMPACT_ATOMS: atom_id res chain seq x y z
N MET A 1 -7.95 56.86 -42.18
CA MET A 1 -6.64 56.78 -41.47
C MET A 1 -6.62 55.51 -40.63
N ARG A 2 -5.90 54.48 -41.07
CA ARG A 2 -5.81 53.17 -40.41
C ARG A 2 -4.47 53.12 -39.69
N PHE A 3 -4.45 53.36 -38.38
CA PHE A 3 -3.24 53.26 -37.57
C PHE A 3 -2.75 51.81 -37.62
N LEU A 4 -1.61 51.58 -38.30
CA LEU A 4 -0.88 50.34 -38.23
C LEU A 4 -0.34 50.21 -36.79
N ARG A 5 -1.03 49.43 -35.94
CA ARG A 5 -0.45 48.98 -34.68
C ARG A 5 0.79 48.15 -35.01
N ARG A 6 1.98 48.72 -34.80
CA ARG A 6 3.21 47.93 -34.72
C ARG A 6 3.00 46.90 -33.60
N ALA A 7 3.19 45.62 -33.92
CA ALA A 7 3.28 44.59 -32.89
C ALA A 7 4.44 44.99 -31.94
N PRO A 8 4.25 44.89 -30.61
CA PRO A 8 5.33 45.16 -29.68
C PRO A 8 6.52 44.24 -29.99
N SER A 9 7.73 44.78 -29.93
CA SER A 9 8.95 43.98 -30.08
C SER A 9 8.98 42.89 -29.01
N PRO A 10 9.39 41.65 -29.35
CA PRO A 10 9.56 40.61 -28.35
C PRO A 10 10.50 41.10 -27.25
N PRO A 11 10.29 40.65 -25.99
CA PRO A 11 11.17 41.03 -24.90
C PRO A 11 12.61 40.59 -25.18
N PRO A 12 13.61 41.27 -24.60
CA PRO A 12 15.00 40.84 -24.63
C PRO A 12 15.14 39.38 -24.18
N VAL A 13 16.05 38.63 -24.81
CA VAL A 13 16.28 37.20 -24.55
C VAL A 13 16.55 36.93 -23.07
N GLU A 14 17.30 37.80 -22.38
CA GLU A 14 17.57 37.68 -20.94
C GLU A 14 16.30 37.73 -20.07
N ILE A 15 15.30 38.53 -20.46
CA ILE A 15 14.00 38.61 -19.75
C ILE A 15 13.16 37.36 -20.02
N GLN A 16 13.28 36.80 -21.22
CA GLN A 16 12.65 35.55 -21.61
C GLN A 16 13.24 34.37 -20.82
N GLU A 17 14.57 34.27 -20.73
CA GLU A 17 15.26 33.24 -19.96
C GLU A 17 14.98 33.32 -18.46
N LEU A 18 14.92 34.53 -17.87
CA LEU A 18 14.52 34.72 -16.47
C LEU A 18 13.06 34.30 -16.23
N GLY A 19 12.18 34.64 -17.17
CA GLY A 19 10.77 34.25 -17.13
C GLY A 19 10.60 32.73 -17.17
N ASP A 20 11.30 32.07 -18.08
CA ASP A 20 11.25 30.62 -18.27
C ASP A 20 11.83 29.86 -17.07
N GLN A 21 12.95 30.33 -16.50
CA GLN A 21 13.52 29.77 -15.26
C GLN A 21 12.57 29.92 -14.07
N THR A 22 11.89 31.07 -13.97
CA THR A 22 10.90 31.31 -12.91
C THR A 22 9.69 30.39 -13.09
N GLN A 23 9.20 30.19 -14.31
CA GLN A 23 8.10 29.27 -14.60
C GLN A 23 8.46 27.82 -14.29
N ALA A 24 9.66 27.37 -14.69
CA ALA A 24 10.14 26.02 -14.40
C ALA A 24 10.27 25.77 -12.89
N PHE A 25 10.77 26.76 -12.14
CA PHE A 25 10.85 26.68 -10.68
C PHE A 25 9.47 26.60 -10.02
N GLN A 26 8.51 27.43 -10.46
CA GLN A 26 7.14 27.37 -9.97
C GLN A 26 6.48 26.02 -10.30
N ALA A 27 6.70 25.48 -11.50
CA ALA A 27 6.21 24.15 -11.87
C ALA A 27 6.76 23.05 -10.95
N MET A 28 8.07 23.10 -10.64
CA MET A 28 8.69 22.18 -9.68
C MET A 28 8.08 22.28 -8.27
N LEU A 29 7.78 23.49 -7.79
CA LEU A 29 7.12 23.67 -6.49
C LEU A 29 5.67 23.15 -6.48
N VAL A 30 4.93 23.34 -7.57
CA VAL A 30 3.58 22.79 -7.73
C VAL A 30 3.62 21.25 -7.73
N GLU A 31 4.53 20.66 -8.51
CA GLU A 31 4.73 19.20 -8.54
C GLU A 31 5.14 18.66 -7.17
N TYR A 32 6.03 19.35 -6.46
CA TYR A 32 6.44 19.00 -5.10
C TYR A 32 5.24 18.91 -4.15
N ASN A 33 4.38 19.93 -4.16
CA ASN A 33 3.18 19.94 -3.34
C ASN A 33 2.22 18.81 -3.73
N TRP A 34 2.06 18.53 -5.02
CA TRP A 34 1.22 17.45 -5.51
C TRP A 34 1.73 16.08 -5.05
N LEU A 35 3.02 15.80 -5.21
CA LEU A 35 3.66 14.55 -4.78
C LEU A 35 3.59 14.37 -3.25
N ARG A 36 3.76 15.45 -2.49
CA ARG A 36 3.59 15.42 -1.03
C ARG A 36 2.16 15.06 -0.65
N GLN A 37 1.17 15.69 -1.28
CA GLN A 37 -0.25 15.37 -1.03
C GLN A 37 -0.59 13.95 -1.44
N GLU A 38 -0.08 13.47 -2.57
CA GLU A 38 -0.23 12.10 -3.03
C GLU A 38 0.33 11.08 -2.02
N SER A 39 1.52 11.35 -1.48
CA SER A 39 2.11 10.53 -0.42
C SER A 39 1.22 10.51 0.83
N LEU A 40 0.81 11.68 1.33
CA LEU A 40 -0.07 11.80 2.51
C LEU A 40 -1.43 11.10 2.31
N ASN A 41 -2.02 11.25 1.13
CA ASN A 41 -3.27 10.57 0.76
C ASN A 41 -3.09 9.05 0.77
N ALA A 42 -2.00 8.53 0.21
CA ALA A 42 -1.69 7.11 0.26
C ALA A 42 -1.44 6.62 1.70
N ILE A 43 -0.85 7.43 2.60
CA ILE A 43 -0.74 7.10 4.03
C ILE A 43 -2.13 7.01 4.67
N SER A 44 -2.96 8.03 4.46
CA SER A 44 -4.32 8.09 5.00
C SER A 44 -5.16 6.91 4.52
N ASN A 45 -5.13 6.61 3.22
CA ASN A 45 -5.84 5.49 2.61
C ASN A 45 -5.41 4.15 3.24
N ARG A 46 -4.12 3.92 3.48
CA ARG A 46 -3.65 2.69 4.15
C ARG A 46 -4.26 2.51 5.53
N VAL A 47 -4.35 3.59 6.32
CA VAL A 47 -4.95 3.55 7.66
C VAL A 47 -6.45 3.28 7.55
N THR A 48 -7.15 3.96 6.64
CA THR A 48 -8.58 3.73 6.36
C THR A 48 -8.83 2.27 5.94
N ILE A 49 -8.05 1.73 5.00
CA ILE A 49 -8.16 0.34 4.56
C ILE A 49 -7.93 -0.60 5.73
N ALA A 50 -6.88 -0.40 6.54
CA ALA A 50 -6.61 -1.25 7.68
C ALA A 50 -7.78 -1.25 8.68
N ASN A 51 -8.28 -0.07 9.06
CA ASN A 51 -9.41 0.06 9.99
C ASN A 51 -10.69 -0.56 9.44
N PHE A 52 -11.00 -0.32 8.16
CA PHE A 52 -12.15 -0.91 7.50
C PHE A 52 -12.04 -2.44 7.47
N MET A 53 -10.87 -2.98 7.10
CA MET A 53 -10.64 -4.43 7.08
C MET A 53 -10.74 -5.03 8.48
N PHE A 54 -10.18 -4.39 9.52
CA PHE A 54 -10.32 -4.88 10.89
C PHE A 54 -11.77 -4.89 11.36
N GLY A 55 -12.51 -3.82 11.11
CA GLY A 55 -13.94 -3.74 11.46
C GLY A 55 -14.77 -4.77 10.71
N ALA A 56 -14.60 -4.86 9.39
CA ALA A 56 -15.30 -5.83 8.56
C ALA A 56 -15.00 -7.27 9.00
N MET A 57 -13.73 -7.61 9.25
CA MET A 57 -13.34 -8.94 9.71
C MET A 57 -13.90 -9.26 11.09
N ALA A 58 -13.91 -8.30 12.02
CA ALA A 58 -14.51 -8.48 13.34
C ALA A 58 -16.03 -8.74 13.25
N ILE A 59 -16.75 -7.97 12.43
CA ILE A 59 -18.20 -8.16 12.22
C ILE A 59 -18.49 -9.51 11.56
N ILE A 60 -17.75 -9.87 10.51
CA ILE A 60 -17.92 -11.15 9.81
C ILE A 60 -17.66 -12.31 10.78
N LEU A 61 -16.58 -12.27 11.55
CA LEU A 61 -16.27 -13.31 12.53
C LEU A 61 -17.32 -13.39 13.63
N ALA A 62 -17.76 -12.25 14.17
CA ALA A 62 -18.82 -12.21 15.18
C ALA A 62 -20.14 -12.79 14.64
N ALA A 63 -20.51 -12.45 13.40
CA ALA A 63 -21.71 -12.95 12.75
C ALA A 63 -21.63 -14.46 12.48
N LEU A 64 -20.44 -14.98 12.12
CA LEU A 64 -20.22 -16.41 11.93
C LEU A 64 -20.25 -17.17 13.26
N ILE A 65 -19.60 -16.65 14.30
CA ILE A 65 -19.59 -17.26 15.64
C ILE A 65 -20.99 -17.25 16.27
N GLY A 66 -21.75 -16.17 16.08
CA GLY A 66 -23.07 -15.97 16.68
C GLY A 66 -24.21 -16.76 16.02
N GLN A 67 -23.95 -17.57 14.99
CA GLN A 67 -24.99 -18.38 14.34
C GLN A 67 -25.51 -19.48 15.28
N PRO A 68 -26.80 -19.51 15.64
CA PRO A 68 -27.35 -20.55 16.51
C PRO A 68 -27.35 -21.94 15.85
N THR A 69 -27.60 -21.98 14.55
CA THR A 69 -27.64 -23.18 13.72
C THR A 69 -26.69 -23.00 12.54
N PRO A 70 -25.39 -23.30 12.71
CA PRO A 70 -24.46 -23.20 11.61
C PRO A 70 -24.89 -24.11 10.46
N SER A 71 -24.63 -23.68 9.23
CA SER A 71 -24.87 -24.47 8.02
C SER A 71 -23.55 -24.80 7.34
N THR A 72 -23.54 -25.76 6.43
CA THR A 72 -22.35 -26.03 5.60
C THR A 72 -21.91 -24.78 4.85
N GLY A 73 -22.84 -23.92 4.43
CA GLY A 73 -22.54 -22.65 3.78
C GLY A 73 -21.77 -21.68 4.68
N THR A 74 -22.24 -21.46 5.92
CA THR A 74 -21.54 -20.58 6.88
C THR A 74 -20.16 -21.13 7.22
N ALA A 75 -20.05 -22.46 7.32
CA ALA A 75 -18.80 -23.12 7.61
C ALA A 75 -17.77 -22.94 6.48
N LEU A 76 -18.20 -23.06 5.22
CA LEU A 76 -17.36 -22.80 4.04
C LEU A 76 -16.96 -21.33 3.92
N VAL A 77 -17.87 -20.40 4.20
CA VAL A 77 -17.55 -18.95 4.23
C VAL A 77 -16.50 -18.67 5.29
N SER A 78 -16.61 -19.27 6.47
CA SER A 78 -15.62 -19.12 7.53
C SER A 78 -14.27 -19.73 7.15
N LEU A 79 -14.29 -20.95 6.60
CA LEU A 79 -13.09 -21.72 6.27
C LEU A 79 -12.29 -21.12 5.10
N ILE A 80 -12.98 -20.63 4.08
CA ILE A 80 -12.39 -20.19 2.82
C ILE A 80 -12.52 -18.68 2.67
N GLY A 81 -13.74 -18.15 2.79
CA GLY A 81 -14.04 -16.74 2.54
C GLY A 81 -13.26 -15.79 3.44
N VAL A 82 -13.27 -16.02 4.75
CA VAL A 82 -12.60 -15.15 5.73
C VAL A 82 -11.08 -15.04 5.47
N PRO A 83 -10.32 -16.15 5.31
CA PRO A 83 -8.92 -16.06 4.90
C PRO A 83 -8.68 -15.33 3.58
N GLN A 84 -9.51 -15.54 2.56
CA GLN A 84 -9.34 -14.87 1.27
C GLN A 84 -9.58 -13.37 1.38
N ILE A 85 -10.62 -12.94 2.12
CA ILE A 85 -10.91 -11.53 2.37
C ILE A 85 -9.73 -10.85 3.08
N ALA A 86 -9.15 -11.51 4.09
CA ALA A 86 -7.96 -11.01 4.78
C ALA A 86 -6.76 -10.80 3.82
N LYS A 87 -6.49 -11.77 2.95
CA LYS A 87 -5.40 -11.71 1.95
C LYS A 87 -5.64 -10.61 0.92
N VAL A 88 -6.87 -10.44 0.45
CA VAL A 88 -7.25 -9.34 -0.45
C VAL A 88 -7.03 -8.00 0.24
N GLY A 89 -7.47 -7.84 1.49
CA GLY A 89 -7.22 -6.62 2.28
C GLY A 89 -5.74 -6.28 2.39
N LEU A 90 -4.90 -7.27 2.67
CA LEU A 90 -3.44 -7.11 2.71
C LEU A 90 -2.85 -6.68 1.36
N MET A 91 -3.37 -7.22 0.25
CA MET A 91 -2.90 -6.87 -1.10
C MET A 91 -3.29 -5.43 -1.49
N ILE A 92 -4.50 -5.00 -1.16
CA ILE A 92 -4.94 -3.61 -1.39
C ILE A 92 -4.08 -2.66 -0.54
N TRP A 93 -3.90 -2.99 0.74
CA TRP A 93 -3.05 -2.23 1.64
C TRP A 93 -1.59 -2.15 1.15
N LEU A 94 -1.06 -3.24 0.59
CA LEU A 94 0.27 -3.27 -0.04
C LEU A 94 0.33 -2.39 -1.29
N GLY A 95 -0.75 -2.31 -2.06
CA GLY A 95 -0.87 -1.41 -3.22
C GLY A 95 -0.70 0.05 -2.83
N GLU A 96 -1.39 0.50 -1.78
CA GLU A 96 -1.24 1.86 -1.25
C GLU A 96 0.14 2.08 -0.62
N TYR A 97 0.76 1.05 -0.03
CA TYR A 97 2.17 1.12 0.39
C TYR A 97 3.07 1.40 -0.82
N ASN A 98 2.95 0.64 -1.91
CA ASN A 98 3.71 0.87 -3.14
C ASN A 98 3.50 2.28 -3.69
N ARG A 99 2.26 2.76 -3.73
CA ARG A 99 1.92 4.12 -4.18
C ARG A 99 2.64 5.19 -3.37
N SER A 100 2.62 5.08 -2.03
CA SER A 100 3.33 6.01 -1.14
C SER A 100 4.85 6.00 -1.37
N GLN A 101 5.44 4.82 -1.59
CA GLN A 101 6.89 4.71 -1.85
C GLN A 101 7.27 5.34 -3.19
N ARG A 102 6.46 5.15 -4.24
CA ARG A 102 6.72 5.79 -5.55
C ARG A 102 6.66 7.31 -5.46
N ALA A 103 5.62 7.85 -4.81
CA ALA A 103 5.49 9.30 -4.60
C ALA A 103 6.67 9.87 -3.80
N GLY A 104 7.07 9.20 -2.72
CA GLY A 104 8.24 9.58 -1.91
C GLY A 104 9.54 9.56 -2.71
N LYS A 105 9.78 8.53 -3.54
CA LYS A 105 10.97 8.50 -4.40
C LYS A 105 11.01 9.69 -5.36
N TRP A 106 9.92 9.99 -6.04
CA TRP A 106 9.85 11.13 -6.95
C TRP A 106 10.03 12.47 -6.22
N LEU A 107 9.46 12.58 -5.02
CA LEU A 107 9.63 13.76 -4.19
C LEU A 107 11.11 13.96 -3.82
N ALA A 108 11.83 12.90 -3.43
CA ALA A 108 13.26 12.97 -3.14
C ALA A 108 14.10 13.38 -4.37
N GLU A 109 13.78 12.88 -5.57
CA GLU A 109 14.45 13.28 -6.81
C GLU A 109 14.20 14.76 -7.13
N LEU A 110 12.98 15.24 -6.91
CA LEU A 110 12.58 16.62 -7.14
C LEU A 110 13.24 17.58 -6.14
N GLU A 111 13.38 17.19 -4.87
CA GLU A 111 14.15 17.95 -3.87
C GLU A 111 15.59 18.23 -4.33
N VAL A 112 16.26 17.23 -4.91
CA VAL A 112 17.62 17.39 -5.44
C VAL A 112 17.66 18.39 -6.60
N ARG A 113 16.67 18.34 -7.51
CA ARG A 113 16.57 19.29 -8.63
C ARG A 113 16.30 20.71 -8.14
N ILE A 114 15.38 20.89 -7.20
CA ILE A 114 15.06 22.19 -6.60
C ILE A 114 16.30 22.78 -5.92
N ASN A 115 17.02 22.00 -5.11
CA ASN A 115 18.26 22.44 -4.47
C ASN A 115 19.32 22.86 -5.50
N THR A 116 19.43 22.12 -6.61
CA THR A 116 20.36 22.43 -7.70
C THR A 116 19.97 23.72 -8.42
N ALA A 117 18.68 23.92 -8.72
CA ALA A 117 18.17 25.13 -9.35
C ALA A 117 18.32 26.39 -8.47
N VAL A 118 18.17 26.24 -7.14
CA VAL A 118 18.37 27.34 -6.17
C VAL A 118 19.86 27.61 -5.91
N GLY A 119 20.77 26.72 -6.34
CA GLY A 119 22.20 26.82 -6.06
C GLY A 119 22.57 26.64 -4.59
N ARG A 120 21.65 26.09 -3.78
CA ARG A 120 21.83 25.85 -2.34
C ARG A 120 21.58 24.38 -2.03
N LYS A 121 22.51 23.78 -1.29
CA LYS A 121 22.33 22.41 -0.79
C LYS A 121 21.32 22.40 0.36
N ASN A 122 20.45 21.40 0.38
CA ASN A 122 19.52 21.10 1.48
C ASN A 122 18.45 22.16 1.79
N VAL A 123 18.00 22.95 0.80
CA VAL A 123 16.83 23.84 0.98
C VAL A 123 15.58 23.00 1.24
N LEU A 124 15.41 21.94 0.46
CA LEU A 124 14.43 20.88 0.67
C LEU A 124 15.20 19.55 0.75
N SER A 125 15.12 18.85 1.88
CA SER A 125 15.89 17.62 2.07
C SER A 125 15.18 16.58 2.92
N TRP A 126 13.90 16.76 3.22
CA TRP A 126 13.21 15.92 4.18
C TRP A 126 13.06 14.50 3.65
N GLU A 127 12.53 14.33 2.44
CA GLU A 127 12.31 13.00 1.86
C GLU A 127 13.63 12.38 1.42
N SER A 128 14.55 13.15 0.84
CA SER A 128 15.88 12.67 0.45
C SER A 128 16.73 12.23 1.66
N THR A 129 16.56 12.87 2.82
CA THR A 129 17.19 12.44 4.09
C THR A 129 16.48 11.23 4.69
N LEU A 130 15.15 11.15 4.59
CA LEU A 130 14.39 9.99 5.06
C LEU A 130 14.78 8.73 4.29
N LEU A 131 14.91 8.85 2.97
CA LEU A 131 15.31 7.79 2.05
C LEU A 131 16.79 7.38 2.26
N SER A 132 17.66 8.31 2.65
CA SER A 132 19.07 8.00 2.95
C SER A 132 19.26 7.33 4.32
N ASN A 133 18.49 7.73 5.33
CA ASN A 133 18.61 7.22 6.69
C ASN A 133 17.82 5.93 6.95
N SER A 134 17.03 5.45 5.98
CA SER A 134 16.26 4.20 6.08
C SER A 134 15.43 4.08 7.37
N LEU A 135 14.88 5.19 7.87
CA LEU A 135 14.00 5.23 9.05
C LEU A 135 12.61 4.65 8.72
N HIS A 136 12.57 3.42 8.20
CA HIS A 136 11.34 2.69 7.97
C HIS A 136 10.95 1.93 9.24
N MET A 137 9.92 2.44 9.93
CA MET A 137 9.28 1.72 11.03
C MET A 137 8.70 0.39 10.54
N SER A 138 9.32 -0.74 10.88
CA SER A 138 8.91 -2.08 10.44
C SER A 138 7.75 -2.67 11.25
N TYR A 139 7.59 -2.22 12.50
CA TYR A 139 6.61 -2.78 13.43
C TYR A 139 5.14 -2.53 13.04
N PRO A 140 4.70 -1.33 12.57
CA PRO A 140 3.29 -1.11 12.24
C PRO A 140 2.85 -1.99 11.07
N TYR A 141 3.75 -2.19 10.09
CA TYR A 141 3.51 -3.04 8.93
C TYR A 141 3.34 -4.51 9.34
N SER A 142 4.16 -4.96 10.29
CA SER A 142 4.07 -6.33 10.81
C SER A 142 2.79 -6.54 11.61
N SER A 143 2.34 -5.55 12.38
CA SER A 143 1.08 -5.60 13.13
C SER A 143 -0.13 -5.77 12.21
N VAL A 144 -0.21 -5.00 11.11
CA VAL A 144 -1.32 -5.14 10.14
C VAL A 144 -1.32 -6.54 9.52
N LEU A 145 -0.15 -7.05 9.14
CA LEU A 145 0.00 -8.41 8.60
C LEU A 145 -0.50 -9.45 9.59
N LEU A 146 0.01 -9.42 10.83
CA LEU A 146 -0.32 -10.40 11.86
C LEU A 146 -1.81 -10.37 12.23
N LEU A 147 -2.41 -9.17 12.32
CA LEU A 147 -3.83 -9.04 12.67
C LEU A 147 -4.74 -9.59 11.57
N LEU A 148 -4.50 -9.25 10.29
CA LEU A 148 -5.35 -9.74 9.20
C LEU A 148 -5.17 -11.24 8.98
N LEU A 149 -3.94 -11.76 9.03
CA LEU A 149 -3.70 -13.20 8.93
C LEU A 149 -4.27 -13.94 10.14
N GLY A 150 -4.12 -13.39 11.34
CA GLY A 150 -4.72 -13.93 12.56
C GLY A 150 -6.24 -14.02 12.47
N ALA A 151 -6.91 -13.00 11.92
CA ALA A 151 -8.35 -13.04 11.66
C ALA A 151 -8.72 -14.10 10.61
N GLY A 152 -7.89 -14.32 9.59
CA GLY A 152 -8.02 -15.44 8.66
C GLY A 152 -7.96 -16.80 9.37
N TRP A 153 -6.96 -17.00 10.25
CA TRP A 153 -6.83 -18.22 11.06
C TRP A 153 -8.01 -18.43 12.02
N ALA A 154 -8.52 -17.36 12.63
CA ALA A 154 -9.74 -17.42 13.43
C ALA A 154 -10.93 -17.90 12.58
N GLY A 155 -11.06 -17.42 11.34
CA GLY A 155 -12.07 -17.89 10.39
C GLY A 155 -11.95 -19.38 10.07
N ILE A 156 -10.73 -19.88 9.83
CA ILE A 156 -10.49 -21.32 9.61
C ILE A 156 -10.93 -22.12 10.82
N PHE A 157 -10.54 -21.70 12.02
CA PHE A 157 -10.91 -22.37 13.26
C PHE A 157 -12.44 -22.44 13.44
N VAL A 158 -13.14 -21.32 13.26
CA VAL A 158 -14.60 -21.26 13.34
C VAL A 158 -15.23 -22.17 12.27
N GLY A 159 -14.72 -22.16 11.04
CA GLY A 159 -15.26 -22.97 9.94
C GLY A 159 -15.11 -24.47 10.20
N VAL A 160 -13.98 -24.91 10.74
CA VAL A 160 -13.76 -26.31 11.15
C VAL A 160 -14.75 -26.72 12.24
N MET A 161 -14.97 -25.88 13.24
CA MET A 161 -15.91 -26.17 14.33
C MET A 161 -17.35 -26.25 13.83
N GLN A 162 -17.75 -25.36 12.91
CA GLN A 162 -19.06 -25.41 12.27
C GLN A 162 -19.23 -26.66 11.40
N LEU A 163 -18.23 -27.01 10.57
CA LEU A 163 -18.26 -28.23 9.74
C LEU A 163 -18.42 -29.50 10.57
N ARG A 164 -17.77 -29.57 11.74
CA ARG A 164 -17.93 -30.70 12.66
C ARG A 164 -19.40 -30.86 13.07
N VAL A 165 -20.07 -29.76 13.43
CA VAL A 165 -21.46 -29.78 13.88
C VAL A 165 -22.40 -30.13 12.73
N THR A 166 -22.17 -29.57 11.54
CA THR A 166 -23.10 -29.73 10.40
C THR A 166 -22.95 -31.05 9.66
N ALA A 167 -21.73 -31.59 9.57
CA ALA A 167 -21.49 -32.85 8.88
C ALA A 167 -21.76 -34.10 9.75
N GLY A 168 -22.11 -33.93 11.03
CA GLY A 168 -22.39 -35.04 11.95
C GLY A 168 -21.23 -36.04 12.08
N LEU A 169 -19.99 -35.57 11.89
CA LEU A 169 -18.83 -36.45 11.77
C LEU A 169 -18.56 -37.21 13.07
N PRO A 170 -18.29 -38.54 13.01
CA PRO A 170 -17.85 -39.31 14.15
C PRO A 170 -16.58 -38.71 14.77
N ALA A 171 -16.45 -38.77 16.10
CA ALA A 171 -15.33 -38.18 16.82
C ALA A 171 -13.95 -38.63 16.30
N GLY A 172 -13.82 -39.87 15.80
CA GLY A 172 -12.58 -40.40 15.22
C GLY A 172 -12.17 -39.79 13.87
N GLN A 173 -13.08 -39.14 13.15
CA GLN A 173 -12.80 -38.49 11.86
C GLN A 173 -12.44 -37.00 12.00
N VAL A 174 -12.73 -36.40 13.16
CA VAL A 174 -12.44 -34.98 13.44
C VAL A 174 -10.94 -34.65 13.36
N PRO A 175 -10.00 -35.47 13.90
CA PRO A 175 -8.57 -35.20 13.77
C PRO A 175 -8.09 -35.18 12.32
N TRP A 176 -8.65 -36.05 11.46
CA TRP A 176 -8.31 -36.10 10.04
C TRP A 176 -8.79 -34.87 9.28
N LEU A 177 -10.02 -34.42 9.55
CA LEU A 177 -10.54 -33.17 8.99
C LEU A 177 -9.68 -31.98 9.40
N ILE A 178 -9.40 -31.85 10.71
CA ILE A 178 -8.55 -30.78 11.25
C ILE A 178 -7.17 -30.83 10.60
N GLY A 179 -6.53 -32.00 10.56
CA GLY A 179 -5.21 -32.19 9.97
C GLY A 179 -5.17 -31.82 8.49
N GLY A 180 -6.14 -32.29 7.70
CA GLY A 180 -6.23 -31.98 6.27
C GLY A 180 -6.44 -30.49 6.00
N VAL A 181 -7.35 -29.84 6.75
CA VAL A 181 -7.58 -28.40 6.66
C VAL A 181 -6.33 -27.62 7.05
N LEU A 182 -5.67 -27.99 8.16
CA LEU A 182 -4.46 -27.31 8.61
C LEU A 182 -3.32 -27.43 7.60
N VAL A 183 -3.11 -28.60 7.00
CA VAL A 183 -2.08 -28.78 5.96
C VAL A 183 -2.36 -27.85 4.78
N VAL A 184 -3.59 -27.86 4.25
CA VAL A 184 -3.96 -26.99 3.13
C VAL A 184 -3.84 -25.51 3.51
N ALA A 185 -4.31 -25.13 4.69
CA ALA A 185 -4.23 -23.76 5.20
C ALA A 185 -2.77 -23.29 5.32
N VAL A 186 -1.89 -24.09 5.94
CA VAL A 186 -0.46 -23.77 6.08
C VAL A 186 0.21 -23.66 4.72
N VAL A 187 -0.06 -24.56 3.77
CA VAL A 187 0.52 -24.50 2.41
C VAL A 187 0.08 -23.22 1.69
N MET A 188 -1.22 -22.91 1.73
CA MET A 188 -1.77 -21.69 1.12
C MET A 188 -1.26 -20.42 1.80
N GLU A 189 -1.05 -20.46 3.11
CA GLU A 189 -0.50 -19.34 3.89
C GLU A 189 0.97 -19.12 3.59
N ALA A 190 1.77 -20.19 3.57
CA ALA A 190 3.18 -20.14 3.21
C ALA A 190 3.37 -19.60 1.77
N TRP A 191 2.57 -20.08 0.82
CA TRP A 191 2.61 -19.58 -0.56
C TRP A 191 2.26 -18.09 -0.63
N PHE A 192 1.21 -17.67 0.06
CA PHE A 192 0.83 -16.25 0.15
C PHE A 192 1.94 -15.40 0.79
N LEU A 193 2.51 -15.82 1.92
CA LEU A 193 3.59 -15.11 2.60
C LEU A 193 4.83 -14.98 1.73
N VAL A 194 5.20 -16.03 0.99
CA VAL A 194 6.31 -15.98 0.02
C VAL A 194 6.01 -14.98 -1.09
N PHE A 195 4.82 -15.01 -1.68
CA PHE A 195 4.40 -14.05 -2.71
C PHE A 195 4.40 -12.61 -2.18
N PHE A 196 3.76 -12.38 -1.02
CA PHE A 196 3.67 -11.08 -0.37
C PHE A 196 5.06 -10.53 -0.04
N ARG A 197 5.94 -11.36 0.54
CA ARG A 197 7.32 -10.97 0.84
C ARG A 197 8.11 -10.63 -0.42
N ARG A 198 7.97 -11.41 -1.50
CA ARG A 198 8.63 -11.10 -2.79
C ARG A 198 8.19 -9.73 -3.31
N LYS A 199 6.89 -9.43 -3.27
CA LYS A 199 6.35 -8.13 -3.69
C LYS A 199 6.79 -6.99 -2.76
N TRP A 200 6.76 -7.18 -1.45
CA TRP A 200 7.24 -6.22 -0.47
C TRP A 200 8.72 -5.86 -0.69
N LEU A 201 9.57 -6.87 -0.89
CA LEU A 201 10.99 -6.67 -1.17
C LEU A 201 11.22 -5.99 -2.52
N GLN A 202 10.42 -6.30 -3.54
CA GLN A 202 10.47 -5.62 -4.83
C GLN A 202 10.19 -4.11 -4.68
N ILE A 203 9.16 -3.75 -3.91
CA ILE A 203 8.82 -2.34 -3.63
C ILE A 203 9.96 -1.65 -2.89
N LYS A 204 10.50 -2.27 -1.84
CA LYS A 204 11.65 -1.73 -1.08
C LYS A 204 12.88 -1.51 -1.95
N ARG A 205 13.20 -2.46 -2.83
CA ARG A 205 14.32 -2.32 -3.78
C ARG A 205 14.10 -1.17 -4.74
N ASN A 206 12.89 -1.03 -5.30
CA ASN A 206 12.56 0.05 -6.23
C ASN A 206 12.59 1.44 -5.57
N TYR A 207 12.29 1.53 -4.27
CA TYR A 207 12.37 2.75 -3.46
C TYR A 207 13.82 3.14 -3.13
N SER A 208 14.75 2.18 -3.07
CA SER A 208 16.16 2.49 -2.79
C SER A 208 16.83 3.26 -3.95
N LYS A 209 17.87 4.04 -3.61
CA LYS A 209 18.60 5.01 -4.46
C LYS A 209 19.06 4.49 -5.84
N SER A 210 19.04 3.19 -6.10
CA SER A 210 19.49 2.55 -7.35
C SER A 210 18.35 2.15 -8.30
N GLY A 211 17.08 2.41 -7.99
CA GLY A 211 15.97 2.12 -8.92
C GLY A 211 16.04 3.00 -10.18
N PRO A 212 15.57 2.52 -11.34
CA PRO A 212 15.85 3.14 -12.65
C PRO A 212 15.52 4.64 -12.65
N SER A 213 16.50 5.45 -13.06
CA SER A 213 16.30 6.87 -13.35
C SER A 213 15.37 6.97 -14.57
N MET A 214 14.08 7.15 -14.33
CA MET A 214 13.07 7.20 -15.40
C MET A 214 13.14 8.49 -16.24
N TRP A 215 14.06 9.40 -15.91
CA TRP A 215 14.32 10.66 -16.61
C TRP A 215 15.53 10.59 -17.54
N THR A 216 15.81 9.40 -18.10
CA THR A 216 16.70 9.27 -19.26
C THR A 216 15.87 9.53 -20.52
N VAL A 217 15.44 10.78 -20.68
CA VAL A 217 14.92 11.33 -21.94
C VAL A 217 15.59 12.69 -22.14
#